data_AF-A0AAU9AB07-F1
#
_entry.id   AF-A0AAU9AB07-F1
#
_cell.length_a   1.000
_cell.length_b   1.000
_cell.length_c   1.000
_cell.angle_alpha   90.00
_cell.angle_beta   90.00
_cell.angle_gamma   90.00
#
_symmetry.space_group_name_H-M   'P 1'
#
loop_
_entity.id
_entity.type
_entity.pdbx_description
1 polymer ?
#
loop_
_entity_poly.entity_id
_entity_poly.type
_entity_poly.pdbx_seq_one_letter_code
_entity_poly.pdbx_strand_id
1 'polypeptide(L)'
;MILVKGMTEHYRIDAIAVDDDAVGDYYFEVADGYIVRQINVLKGVLYWATRAECRDGHYDFTDRPKFCPVGNEDKVSEAFFNQLWQRAMEQ
;
A
#
# COMPACT_ATOMS: atom_id res chain seq x y z
N MET A 1 -8.85 -12.78 27.04
CA MET A 1 -8.11 -11.65 26.42
C MET A 1 -8.64 -11.51 25.01
N ILE A 2 -9.52 -10.55 24.76
CA ILE A 2 -10.12 -10.35 23.44
C ILE A 2 -9.08 -9.59 22.62
N LEU A 3 -8.47 -10.26 21.65
CA LEU A 3 -7.65 -9.60 20.63
C LEU A 3 -8.60 -8.70 19.84
N VAL A 4 -8.65 -7.42 20.21
CA VAL A 4 -9.27 -6.40 19.38
C VAL A 4 -8.42 -6.39 18.11
N LYS A 5 -8.97 -6.86 16.98
CA LYS A 5 -8.35 -6.68 15.67
C LYS A 5 -7.97 -5.21 15.57
N GLY A 6 -6.68 -4.91 15.46
CA GLY A 6 -6.21 -3.54 15.25
C GLY A 6 -7.01 -2.92 14.12
N MET A 7 -7.46 -1.68 14.31
CA MET A 7 -8.22 -0.98 13.28
C MET A 7 -7.31 -0.80 12.06
N THR A 8 -7.58 -1.54 11.00
CA THR A 8 -6.94 -1.36 9.70
C THR A 8 -7.73 -0.34 8.89
N GLU A 9 -7.02 0.62 8.31
CA GLU A 9 -7.57 1.65 7.44
C GLU A 9 -6.94 1.51 6.05
N HIS A 10 -7.71 1.86 5.02
CA HIS A 10 -7.26 1.78 3.63
C HIS A 10 -7.35 3.15 2.97
N TYR A 11 -6.30 3.51 2.24
CA TYR A 11 -6.16 4.82 1.61
C TYR A 11 -5.79 4.68 0.15
N ARG A 12 -6.18 5.67 -0.66
CA ARG A 12 -5.70 5.95 -2.02
C ARG A 12 -5.05 7.32 -2.01
N ILE A 13 -3.91 7.47 -2.67
CA ILE A 13 -3.21 8.74 -2.88
C ILE A 13 -2.96 8.87 -4.38
N ASP A 14 -3.41 9.97 -4.97
CA ASP A 14 -2.99 10.38 -6.31
C ASP A 14 -1.58 10.98 -6.20
N ALA A 15 -0.58 10.38 -6.85
CA ALA A 15 0.76 10.95 -6.87
C ALA A 15 1.40 10.86 -8.26
N ILE A 16 2.23 11.85 -8.56
CA ILE A 16 3.07 11.86 -9.75
C ILE A 16 4.35 11.11 -9.39
N ALA A 17 4.62 10.00 -10.08
CA ALA A 17 5.90 9.31 -9.96
C ALA A 17 7.01 10.24 -10.47
N VAL A 18 7.93 10.61 -9.59
CA VAL A 18 8.93 11.69 -9.79
C VAL A 18 9.88 11.40 -10.96
N ASP A 19 10.08 10.13 -11.34
CA ASP A 19 11.03 9.73 -12.40
C ASP A 19 10.43 9.66 -13.82
N ASP A 20 9.09 9.64 -13.98
CA ASP A 20 8.46 9.28 -15.26
C ASP A 20 7.31 10.23 -15.68
N ASP A 21 7.09 11.32 -14.93
CA ASP A 21 5.92 12.22 -15.04
C ASP A 21 4.57 11.46 -15.09
N ALA A 22 4.59 10.22 -14.58
CA ALA A 22 3.45 9.33 -14.65
C ALA A 22 2.56 9.56 -13.44
N VAL A 23 1.35 10.07 -13.69
CA VAL A 23 0.28 10.09 -12.68
C VAL A 23 -0.10 8.63 -12.36
N GLY A 24 -0.08 8.30 -11.07
CA GLY A 24 -0.44 6.98 -10.58
C GLY A 24 -1.28 7.02 -9.32
N ASP A 25 -2.07 5.96 -9.14
CA ASP A 25 -2.82 5.71 -7.92
C ASP A 25 -2.00 4.85 -6.96
N TYR A 26 -1.86 5.27 -5.71
CA TYR A 26 -1.15 4.52 -4.68
C TYR A 26 -2.14 4.13 -3.59
N TYR A 27 -2.33 2.84 -3.37
CA TYR A 27 -3.22 2.31 -2.35
C TYR A 27 -2.42 1.77 -1.18
N PHE A 28 -2.84 2.08 0.05
CA PHE A 28 -2.18 1.65 1.27
C PHE A 28 -3.17 0.97 2.21
N GLU A 29 -2.77 -0.13 2.83
CA GLU A 29 -3.37 -0.60 4.08
C GLU A 29 -2.48 -0.19 5.24
N VAL A 30 -3.09 0.40 6.26
CA VAL A 30 -2.42 0.96 7.42
C VAL A 30 -2.98 0.32 8.67
N ALA A 31 -2.10 -0.19 9.53
CA ALA A 31 -2.44 -0.72 10.84
C ALA A 31 -1.57 -0.02 11.89
N ASP A 32 -2.19 0.50 12.96
CA ASP A 32 -1.50 1.20 14.05
C ASP A 32 -0.60 2.36 13.57
N GLY A 33 -1.00 3.05 12.49
CA GLY A 33 -0.23 4.14 11.87
C GLY A 33 0.96 3.69 11.02
N TYR A 34 1.08 2.39 10.74
CA TYR A 34 2.13 1.81 9.90
C TYR A 34 1.55 1.18 8.64
N ILE A 35 2.26 1.34 7.52
CA ILE A 35 1.88 0.70 6.25
C ILE A 35 2.15 -0.80 6.36
N VAL A 36 1.13 -1.62 6.11
CA VAL A 36 1.21 -3.08 6.11
C VAL A 36 1.07 -3.68 4.72
N ARG A 37 0.35 -3.02 3.79
CA ARG A 37 0.28 -3.38 2.37
C ARG A 37 0.27 -2.13 1.49
N GLN A 38 0.83 -2.23 0.29
CA GLN A 38 0.82 -1.14 -0.69
C GLN A 38 0.64 -1.70 -2.11
N ILE A 39 -0.15 -1.00 -2.93
CA ILE A 39 -0.41 -1.27 -4.35
C ILE A 39 -0.18 0.04 -5.11
N ASN A 40 0.59 0.00 -6.19
CA ASN A 40 0.78 1.14 -7.09
C ASN A 40 0.05 0.85 -8.41
N VAL A 41 -0.58 1.84 -9.00
CA VAL A 41 -1.21 1.73 -10.32
C VAL A 41 -0.64 2.82 -11.19
N LEU A 42 0.19 2.45 -12.15
CA LEU A 42 0.84 3.39 -13.05
C LEU A 42 0.36 3.11 -14.47
N LYS A 43 -0.21 4.13 -15.14
CA LYS A 43 -0.76 4.01 -16.51
C LYS A 43 -1.75 2.84 -16.67
N GLY A 44 -2.54 2.54 -15.63
CA GLY A 44 -3.51 1.44 -15.61
C GLY A 44 -2.92 0.05 -15.35
N VAL A 45 -1.59 -0.06 -15.21
CA VAL A 45 -0.89 -1.29 -14.84
C VAL A 45 -0.74 -1.34 -13.32
N LEU A 46 -1.19 -2.43 -12.71
CA LEU A 46 -1.02 -2.67 -11.27
C LEU A 46 0.42 -3.14 -11.02
N TYR A 47 1.19 -2.31 -10.34
CA TYR A 47 2.47 -2.68 -9.77
C TYR A 47 2.27 -2.95 -8.30
N TRP A 48 2.71 -4.10 -7.83
CA TRP A 48 2.86 -4.29 -6.40
C TRP A 48 4.16 -3.58 -5.98
N ALA A 49 4.04 -2.61 -5.07
CA ALA A 49 5.21 -2.08 -4.39
C ALA A 49 5.05 -2.40 -2.93
N THR A 50 5.60 -3.53 -2.50
CA THR A 50 6.01 -3.63 -1.11
C THR A 50 7.36 -2.91 -1.02
N ARG A 51 7.57 -2.02 -0.04
CA ARG A 51 8.93 -1.82 0.47
C ARG A 51 9.28 -3.05 1.32
N ALA A 52 9.54 -4.13 0.59
CA ALA A 52 10.16 -5.38 0.97
C ALA A 52 10.57 -5.97 -0.37
N GLU A 53 11.65 -5.45 -0.96
CA GLU A 53 12.24 -6.12 -2.11
C GLU A 53 12.62 -7.53 -1.67
N CYS A 54 11.88 -8.52 -2.17
CA CYS A 54 12.30 -9.89 -2.10
C CYS A 54 13.44 -10.06 -3.10
N ARG A 55 14.67 -9.97 -2.62
CA ARG A 55 15.85 -10.41 -3.36
C ARG A 55 16.65 -11.35 -2.46
N ASP A 56 16.79 -12.59 -2.89
CA ASP A 56 17.79 -13.54 -2.39
C ASP A 56 17.73 -13.95 -0.91
N GLY A 57 16.54 -14.08 -0.32
CA GLY A 57 16.32 -14.98 0.82
C GLY A 57 16.93 -14.59 2.18
N HIS A 58 17.39 -13.35 2.34
CA HIS A 58 17.81 -12.81 3.64
C HIS A 58 16.85 -11.70 4.11
N TYR A 59 16.26 -11.88 5.29
CA TYR A 59 15.41 -10.88 5.93
C TYR A 59 16.26 -10.02 6.86
N ASP A 60 16.37 -8.73 6.58
CA ASP A 60 16.80 -7.76 7.59
C ASP A 60 16.24 -6.39 7.23
N PHE A 61 15.15 -5.96 7.88
CA PHE A 61 14.89 -4.55 8.22
C PHE A 61 13.91 -4.46 9.39
N THR A 62 14.33 -3.69 10.39
CA THR A 62 13.74 -3.62 11.72
C THR A 62 12.59 -2.60 11.86
N ASP A 63 12.30 -1.79 10.84
CA ASP A 63 11.40 -0.64 10.97
C ASP A 63 10.22 -0.67 9.99
N ARG A 64 9.00 -0.80 10.53
CA ARG A 64 7.74 -0.64 9.81
C ARG A 64 7.61 0.83 9.37
N PRO A 65 7.41 1.14 8.07
CA PRO A 65 7.27 2.53 7.64
C PRO A 65 5.98 3.14 8.19
N LYS A 66 6.09 4.32 8.80
CA LYS A 66 4.93 5.08 9.27
C LYS A 66 4.15 5.61 8.07
N PHE A 67 2.83 5.54 8.16
CA PHE A 67 1.94 6.21 7.23
C PHE A 67 1.91 7.71 7.56
N CYS A 68 2.37 8.54 6.62
CA CYS A 68 2.36 10.00 6.73
C CYS A 68 1.42 10.57 5.67
N PRO A 69 0.11 10.69 5.96
CA PRO A 69 -0.83 11.33 5.06
C PRO A 69 -0.41 12.79 4.80
N VAL A 70 -0.54 13.25 3.56
CA VAL A 70 -0.18 14.63 3.16
C VAL A 70 -1.42 15.49 2.85
N GLY A 71 -2.62 14.99 3.17
CA GLY A 71 -3.89 15.69 3.06
C GLY A 71 -4.60 15.52 1.72
N ASN A 72 -4.08 14.66 0.83
CA ASN A 72 -4.69 14.30 -0.45
C ASN A 72 -5.07 12.80 -0.51
N GLU A 73 -5.08 12.12 0.63
CA GLU A 73 -5.50 10.73 0.73
C GLU A 73 -7.04 10.58 0.78
N ASP A 74 -7.56 9.72 -0.09
CA ASP A 74 -8.94 9.27 -0.07
C ASP A 74 -9.04 7.97 0.72
N LYS A 75 -9.97 7.88 1.67
CA LYS A 75 -10.28 6.59 2.31
C LYS A 75 -10.99 5.67 1.33
N VAL A 76 -10.52 4.43 1.23
CA VAL A 76 -11.16 3.38 0.43
C VAL A 76 -11.71 2.28 1.34
N SER A 77 -12.67 1.50 0.84
CA SER A 77 -13.20 0.38 1.60
C SER A 77 -12.23 -0.81 1.58
N GLU A 78 -12.22 -1.59 2.67
CA GLU A 78 -11.46 -2.84 2.75
C GLU A 78 -11.80 -3.79 1.59
N ALA A 79 -13.10 -3.90 1.25
CA ALA A 79 -13.55 -4.77 0.17
C ALA A 79 -12.95 -4.37 -1.19
N PHE A 80 -12.91 -3.07 -1.49
CA PHE A 80 -12.30 -2.54 -2.71
C PHE A 80 -10.78 -2.78 -2.71
N PHE A 81 -10.10 -2.48 -1.60
CA PHE A 81 -8.67 -2.71 -1.47
C PHE A 81 -8.32 -4.19 -1.65
N ASN A 82 -9.07 -5.10 -1.03
CA ASN A 82 -8.85 -6.53 -1.14
C ASN A 82 -9.09 -7.05 -2.57
N GLN A 83 -10.08 -6.51 -3.30
CA GLN A 83 -10.26 -6.85 -4.72
C GLN A 83 -9.07 -6.41 -5.57
N LEU A 84 -8.55 -5.19 -5.37
CA LEU A 84 -7.34 -4.72 -6.04
C LEU A 84 -6.13 -5.58 -5.68
N TRP A 85 -5.98 -5.92 -4.40
CA TRP A 85 -4.91 -6.77 -3.91
C TRP A 85 -4.91 -8.14 -4.58
N GLN A 86 -6.07 -8.82 -4.64
CA GLN A 86 -6.18 -10.11 -5.32
C GLN A 86 -5.78 -10.01 -6.80
N ARG A 87 -6.27 -8.99 -7.50
CA ARG A 87 -5.90 -8.77 -8.92
C ARG A 87 -4.41 -8.50 -9.11
N ALA A 88 -3.77 -7.79 -8.19
CA ALA A 88 -2.33 -7.53 -8.24
C ALA A 88 -1.50 -8.80 -7.98
N MET A 89 -2.03 -9.74 -7.18
CA MET A 89 -1.39 -11.03 -6.88
C MET A 89 -1.55 -12.08 -7.98
N GLU A 90 -2.48 -11.89 -8.92
CA GLU A 90 -2.78 -12.82 -10.02
C GLU A 90 -1.99 -12.54 -11.32
N GLN A 91 -1.15 -11.50 -11.35
CA GLN A 91 -0.29 -11.15 -12.50
C GLN A 91 1.04 -11.88 -12.49
#